data_AF-A0AAD2G9L9-F1
#
_entry.id   AF-A0AAD2G9L9-F1
#
_cell.length_a   1.000
_cell.length_b   1.000
_cell.length_c   1.000
_cell.angle_alpha   90.00
_cell.angle_beta   90.00
_cell.angle_gamma   90.00
#
_symmetry.space_group_name_H-M   'P 1'
#
loop_
_entity.id
_entity.type
_entity.pdbx_description
1 polymer ?
#
loop_
_entity_poly.entity_id
_entity_poly.type
_entity_poly.pdbx_seq_one_letter_code
_entity_poly.pdbx_strand_id
1 'polypeptide(L)'
;MMDDEGNGPGTLTSIGILLIMILFVGTGLAPMMGGGDRDLSIADSVVTRQDSPQKLKNYESTQDRLSRATIQEKLSAVPVFYLSEGGNMQTDIFLSYQEANDVAAGKNGVSVKVTSLDQVMYPLILQRGRMRMAPPPPEIEKAEAQLSENPGKKYRLIPSKPSVEQANEYKLNLLENDVPLFVADRLAFAGSKGPQLPLFVDKSDCMLSYQRLRSGKSSLPEQPNIRTTTLLDELYSMEKGTRPGVSQLAFYATAEDVNQAASLFDTLR
;
A
#
# COMPACT_ATOMS: atom_id res chain seq x y z
N MET A 1 -37.49 28.23 -25.34
CA MET A 1 -37.44 27.01 -26.16
C MET A 1 -35.95 26.73 -26.37
N MET A 2 -35.38 25.93 -25.45
CA MET A 2 -34.87 24.55 -25.69
C MET A 2 -33.59 24.60 -26.56
N ASP A 3 -32.41 24.43 -25.95
CA ASP A 3 -31.73 23.12 -25.69
C ASP A 3 -31.27 22.50 -27.02
N ASP A 4 -30.08 21.95 -27.26
CA ASP A 4 -28.88 21.58 -26.51
C ASP A 4 -27.82 21.21 -27.59
N GLU A 5 -26.65 20.72 -27.17
CA GLU A 5 -25.68 19.88 -27.91
C GLU A 5 -24.30 20.50 -28.18
N GLY A 6 -23.32 19.90 -27.47
CA GLY A 6 -22.09 19.49 -28.14
C GLY A 6 -20.81 20.12 -27.61
N ASN A 7 -20.43 19.81 -26.36
CA ASN A 7 -19.01 19.83 -25.99
C ASN A 7 -18.74 18.84 -24.86
N GLY A 8 -18.37 17.62 -25.24
CA GLY A 8 -17.77 16.65 -24.33
C GLY A 8 -16.27 16.93 -24.13
N PRO A 9 -15.73 16.85 -22.91
CA PRO A 9 -14.30 16.78 -22.68
C PRO A 9 -13.93 15.37 -22.23
N GLY A 10 -13.14 14.63 -23.00
CA GLY A 10 -12.82 13.26 -22.60
C GLY A 10 -11.77 12.53 -23.42
N THR A 11 -10.56 13.10 -23.56
CA THR A 11 -9.43 12.37 -24.20
C THR A 11 -8.05 12.64 -23.59
N LEU A 12 -7.94 13.31 -22.43
CA LEU A 12 -6.62 13.67 -21.87
C LEU A 12 -6.27 13.02 -20.52
N THR A 13 -7.17 12.26 -19.88
CA THR A 13 -6.91 11.61 -18.57
C THR A 13 -6.39 10.17 -18.66
N SER A 14 -6.28 9.59 -19.86
CA SER A 14 -5.99 8.15 -20.04
C SER A 14 -4.50 7.78 -20.15
N ILE A 15 -3.58 8.76 -20.13
CA ILE A 15 -2.15 8.51 -20.42
C ILE A 15 -1.30 8.30 -19.15
N GLY A 16 -1.80 8.68 -17.96
CA GLY A 16 -0.98 8.66 -16.73
C GLY A 16 -0.81 7.30 -16.03
N ILE A 17 -1.71 6.34 -16.23
CA ILE A 17 -1.77 5.12 -15.37
C ILE A 17 -1.21 3.87 -16.09
N LEU A 18 -1.10 3.88 -17.42
CA LEU A 18 -0.58 2.74 -18.18
C LEU A 18 0.96 2.57 -18.07
N LEU A 19 1.68 3.60 -17.61
CA LEU A 19 3.14 3.62 -17.58
C LEU A 19 3.74 2.84 -16.38
N ILE A 20 2.92 2.44 -15.41
CA ILE A 20 3.36 1.66 -14.23
C ILE A 20 3.28 0.15 -14.50
N MET A 21 2.38 -0.31 -15.37
CA MET A 21 2.21 -1.73 -15.72
C MET A 21 3.27 -2.28 -16.70
N ILE A 22 3.83 -1.44 -17.58
CA ILE A 22 4.83 -1.88 -18.59
C ILE A 22 6.23 -2.10 -17.98
N LEU A 23 6.49 -1.65 -16.76
CA LEU A 23 7.79 -1.84 -16.10
C LEU A 23 7.99 -3.23 -15.47
N PHE A 24 6.95 -4.08 -15.42
CA PHE A 24 7.01 -5.39 -14.73
C PHE A 24 7.11 -6.62 -15.66
N VAL A 25 7.05 -6.47 -16.99
CA VAL A 25 7.09 -7.63 -17.93
C VAL A 25 8.33 -7.62 -18.84
N GLY A 26 9.19 -6.58 -18.80
CA GLY A 26 10.24 -6.37 -19.81
C GLY A 26 11.71 -6.50 -19.39
N THR A 27 12.07 -6.70 -18.13
CA THR A 27 13.49 -6.65 -17.69
C THR A 27 14.11 -8.01 -17.35
N GLY A 28 13.43 -9.10 -17.70
CA GLY A 28 13.85 -10.47 -17.38
C GLY A 28 14.97 -11.07 -18.24
N LEU A 29 15.55 -10.38 -19.21
CA LEU A 29 16.66 -10.92 -20.04
C LEU A 29 17.60 -9.82 -20.57
N ALA A 30 18.61 -9.46 -19.79
CA ALA A 30 19.87 -8.92 -20.33
C ALA A 30 21.05 -9.51 -19.53
N PRO A 31 22.00 -10.21 -20.18
CA PRO A 31 23.18 -10.70 -19.49
C PRO A 31 24.13 -9.53 -19.21
N MET A 32 24.52 -9.39 -17.93
CA MET A 32 25.55 -8.46 -17.48
C MET A 32 26.88 -8.75 -18.20
N MET A 33 27.39 -7.76 -18.93
CA MET A 33 28.80 -7.67 -19.33
C MET A 33 29.46 -6.51 -18.56
N GLY A 34 30.43 -6.87 -17.72
CA GLY A 34 31.69 -6.15 -17.56
C GLY A 34 31.75 -4.88 -16.70
N GLY A 35 32.33 -5.03 -15.50
CA GLY A 35 33.47 -4.20 -15.08
C GLY A 35 33.20 -3.05 -14.11
N GLY A 36 33.69 -3.20 -12.88
CA GLY A 36 33.95 -2.09 -11.97
C GLY A 36 33.84 -2.49 -10.50
N ASP A 37 34.98 -2.81 -9.89
CA ASP A 37 35.14 -2.93 -8.43
C ASP A 37 34.63 -1.67 -7.73
N ARG A 38 33.38 -1.74 -7.28
CA ARG A 38 32.87 -0.95 -6.16
C ARG A 38 32.11 -1.93 -5.30
N ASP A 39 32.84 -2.46 -4.32
CA ASP A 39 32.30 -3.23 -3.21
C ASP A 39 31.52 -2.28 -2.28
N LEU A 40 30.44 -1.71 -2.81
CA LEU A 40 29.37 -1.08 -2.06
C LEU A 40 28.29 -2.14 -1.97
N SER A 41 28.43 -2.98 -0.95
CA SER A 41 27.38 -3.90 -0.54
C SER A 41 26.05 -3.15 -0.46
N ILE A 42 25.16 -3.41 -1.42
CA ILE A 42 23.76 -2.96 -1.40
C ILE A 42 23.06 -3.47 -0.11
N ALA A 43 23.62 -4.50 0.55
CA ALA A 43 23.15 -4.98 1.84
C ALA A 43 23.47 -4.03 3.02
N ASP A 44 24.32 -3.00 2.82
CA ASP A 44 24.66 -1.98 3.82
C ASP A 44 24.02 -0.60 3.54
N SER A 45 23.45 -0.39 2.34
CA SER A 45 22.86 0.89 1.94
C SER A 45 21.37 1.04 2.25
N VAL A 46 20.72 -0.05 2.65
CA VAL A 46 19.36 -0.03 3.18
C VAL A 46 19.51 0.03 4.69
N VAL A 47 18.84 0.99 5.32
CA VAL A 47 18.92 1.25 6.76
C VAL A 47 18.28 0.08 7.53
N THR A 48 18.95 -1.07 7.56
CA THR A 48 18.77 -2.12 8.55
C THR A 48 19.75 -1.88 9.68
N ARG A 49 19.89 -0.62 10.14
CA ARG A 49 20.72 -0.33 11.30
C ARG A 49 20.22 -1.18 12.46
N GLN A 50 21.02 -2.17 12.80
CA GLN A 50 20.96 -3.03 13.97
C GLN A 50 21.17 -2.23 15.28
N ASP A 51 20.84 -0.93 15.29
CA ASP A 51 21.04 -0.09 16.44
C ASP A 51 19.92 -0.34 17.46
N SER A 52 20.34 -0.68 18.67
CA SER A 52 19.51 -1.03 19.81
C SER A 52 18.24 -0.16 19.92
N PRO A 53 17.05 -0.75 20.18
CA PRO A 53 15.78 -0.02 20.31
C PRO A 53 15.82 1.19 21.26
N GLN A 54 16.79 1.23 22.16
CA GLN A 54 17.04 2.31 23.12
C GLN A 54 17.60 3.60 22.50
N LYS A 55 18.31 3.56 21.37
CA LYS A 55 18.90 4.78 20.73
C LYS A 55 17.89 5.64 19.98
N LEU A 56 16.74 5.08 19.59
CA LEU A 56 15.72 5.77 18.78
C LEU A 56 14.57 6.34 19.62
N LYS A 57 14.60 6.20 20.95
CA LYS A 57 13.46 6.54 21.83
C LYS A 57 13.01 8.01 21.77
N ASN A 58 13.80 8.93 21.20
CA ASN A 58 13.44 10.35 21.02
C ASN A 58 13.94 10.92 19.68
N TYR A 59 14.15 10.07 18.67
CA TYR A 59 14.56 10.56 17.36
C TYR A 59 13.35 11.15 16.64
N GLU A 60 13.39 12.45 16.34
CA GLU A 60 12.50 13.10 15.38
C GLU A 60 13.38 13.97 14.47
N SER A 61 13.36 13.69 13.17
CA SER A 61 14.16 14.38 12.17
C SER A 61 13.28 15.00 11.10
N THR A 62 13.39 16.31 10.89
CA THR A 62 12.69 16.99 9.80
C THR A 62 13.18 16.56 8.42
N GLN A 63 14.40 16.01 8.33
CA GLN A 63 14.98 15.50 7.09
C GLN A 63 14.39 14.16 6.68
N ASP A 64 14.06 13.32 7.65
CA ASP A 64 13.47 12.00 7.41
C ASP A 64 11.95 12.07 7.27
N ARG A 65 11.32 13.13 7.79
CA ARG A 65 9.89 13.36 7.62
C ARG A 65 9.50 13.45 6.14
N LEU A 66 8.48 12.71 5.76
CA LEU A 66 7.91 12.75 4.41
C LEU A 66 6.81 13.80 4.30
N SER A 67 6.71 14.40 3.12
CA SER A 67 5.54 15.20 2.78
C SER A 67 4.32 14.31 2.72
N ARG A 68 3.14 14.84 3.08
CA ARG A 68 1.89 14.09 3.00
C ARG A 68 1.58 13.60 1.57
N ALA A 69 1.94 14.38 0.55
CA ALA A 69 1.81 13.94 -0.85
C ALA A 69 2.68 12.70 -1.15
N THR A 70 3.91 12.66 -0.64
CA THR A 70 4.79 11.49 -0.77
C THR A 70 4.24 10.27 -0.03
N ILE A 71 3.61 10.47 1.13
CA ILE A 71 2.97 9.38 1.87
C ILE A 71 1.78 8.83 1.06
N GLN A 72 0.96 9.71 0.48
CA GLN A 72 -0.16 9.31 -0.38
C GLN A 72 0.32 8.57 -1.64
N GLU A 73 1.40 9.01 -2.27
CA GLU A 73 2.03 8.30 -3.40
C GLU A 73 2.45 6.87 -3.02
N LYS A 74 2.92 6.66 -1.78
CA LYS A 74 3.27 5.31 -1.29
C LYS A 74 2.02 4.47 -1.01
N LEU A 75 0.97 5.08 -0.44
CA LEU A 75 -0.28 4.40 -0.12
C LEU A 75 -1.10 4.05 -1.37
N SER A 76 -0.97 4.81 -2.46
CA SER A 76 -1.72 4.55 -3.70
C SER A 76 -1.34 3.23 -4.37
N ALA A 77 -0.20 2.64 -4.01
CA ALA A 77 0.24 1.32 -4.46
C ALA A 77 -0.56 0.16 -3.82
N VAL A 78 -1.34 0.41 -2.78
CA VAL A 78 -2.12 -0.61 -2.07
C VAL A 78 -3.58 -0.51 -2.47
N PRO A 79 -4.13 -1.44 -3.28
CA PRO A 79 -5.56 -1.50 -3.53
C PRO A 79 -6.31 -1.86 -2.25
N VAL A 80 -7.53 -1.35 -2.14
CA VAL A 80 -8.48 -1.69 -1.09
C VAL A 80 -9.87 -1.86 -1.69
N PHE A 81 -10.67 -2.71 -1.06
CA PHE A 81 -11.98 -3.10 -1.55
C PHE A 81 -13.07 -2.62 -0.59
N TYR A 82 -14.21 -2.23 -1.12
CA TYR A 82 -15.34 -1.80 -0.31
C TYR A 82 -16.64 -2.24 -0.95
N LEU A 83 -17.68 -2.33 -0.13
CA LEU A 83 -19.01 -2.71 -0.59
C LEU A 83 -19.82 -1.49 -0.95
N SER A 84 -20.47 -1.52 -2.10
CA SER A 84 -21.36 -0.48 -2.60
C SER A 84 -22.79 -1.01 -2.72
N GLU A 85 -23.74 -0.29 -2.13
CA GLU A 85 -25.16 -0.61 -2.14
C GLU A 85 -25.96 0.65 -2.51
N GLY A 86 -26.68 0.61 -3.63
CA GLY A 86 -27.42 1.78 -4.13
C GLY A 86 -26.56 3.03 -4.34
N GLY A 87 -25.27 2.86 -4.69
CA GLY A 87 -24.33 3.96 -4.86
C GLY A 87 -23.85 4.62 -3.56
N ASN A 88 -24.03 3.95 -2.41
CA ASN A 88 -23.44 4.32 -1.13
C ASN A 88 -22.37 3.30 -0.73
N MET A 89 -21.27 3.79 -0.15
CA MET A 89 -20.21 2.96 0.40
C MET A 89 -20.57 2.48 1.81
N GLN A 90 -20.40 1.17 2.07
CA GLN A 90 -20.47 0.60 3.42
C GLN A 90 -19.22 0.98 4.24
N THR A 91 -19.30 0.86 5.57
CA THR A 91 -18.24 1.36 6.46
C THR A 91 -16.97 0.53 6.48
N ASP A 92 -17.05 -0.75 6.11
CA ASP A 92 -15.93 -1.68 6.15
C ASP A 92 -15.17 -1.66 4.82
N ILE A 93 -13.85 -1.50 4.92
CA ILE A 93 -12.90 -1.40 3.81
C ILE A 93 -11.90 -2.53 3.97
N PHE A 94 -11.84 -3.43 3.03
CA PHE A 94 -11.08 -4.67 3.10
C PHE A 94 -9.76 -4.55 2.35
N LEU A 95 -8.69 -5.13 2.91
CA LEU A 95 -7.45 -5.34 2.18
C LEU A 95 -7.48 -6.55 1.24
N SER A 96 -8.41 -7.48 1.45
CA SER A 96 -8.59 -8.67 0.59
C SER A 96 -9.86 -8.57 -0.23
N TYR A 97 -9.73 -8.80 -1.55
CA TYR A 97 -10.88 -8.91 -2.45
C TYR A 97 -11.77 -10.09 -2.08
N GLN A 98 -11.16 -11.25 -1.79
CA GLN A 98 -11.89 -12.47 -1.47
C GLN A 98 -12.81 -12.26 -0.27
N GLU A 99 -12.30 -11.62 0.79
CA GLU A 99 -13.10 -11.35 1.99
C GLU A 99 -14.22 -10.34 1.73
N ALA A 100 -13.96 -9.29 0.95
CA ALA A 100 -15.02 -8.36 0.53
C ALA A 100 -16.10 -9.09 -0.27
N ASN A 101 -15.69 -9.96 -1.20
CA ASN A 101 -16.58 -10.74 -2.05
C ASN A 101 -17.42 -11.74 -1.25
N ASP A 102 -16.84 -12.41 -0.26
CA ASP A 102 -17.56 -13.32 0.64
C ASP A 102 -18.65 -12.58 1.43
N VAL A 103 -18.35 -11.36 1.90
CA VAL A 103 -19.35 -10.51 2.59
C VAL A 103 -20.43 -10.01 1.63
N ALA A 104 -20.09 -9.75 0.37
CA ALA A 104 -21.03 -9.33 -0.66
C ALA A 104 -21.98 -10.46 -1.10
N ALA A 105 -21.47 -11.70 -1.21
CA ALA A 105 -22.21 -12.86 -1.72
C ALA A 105 -23.49 -13.18 -0.91
N GLY A 106 -23.56 -12.76 0.35
CA GLY A 106 -24.74 -12.90 1.21
C GLY A 106 -25.78 -11.77 1.10
N LYS A 107 -25.57 -10.77 0.24
CA LYS A 107 -26.38 -9.55 0.21
C LYS A 107 -26.86 -9.21 -1.21
N ASN A 108 -28.18 -9.05 -1.39
CA ASN A 108 -28.75 -8.63 -2.67
C ASN A 108 -28.47 -7.14 -2.92
N GLY A 109 -28.08 -6.79 -4.15
CA GLY A 109 -27.86 -5.39 -4.55
C GLY A 109 -26.57 -4.76 -4.04
N VAL A 110 -25.67 -5.58 -3.47
CA VAL A 110 -24.34 -5.16 -3.01
C VAL A 110 -23.30 -5.59 -4.04
N SER A 111 -22.37 -4.68 -4.36
CA SER A 111 -21.25 -4.94 -5.27
C SER A 111 -19.93 -4.61 -4.61
N VAL A 112 -18.89 -5.38 -4.90
CA VAL A 112 -17.52 -5.06 -4.49
C VAL A 112 -16.94 -4.05 -5.46
N LYS A 113 -16.42 -2.95 -4.93
CA LYS A 113 -15.69 -1.93 -5.68
C LYS A 113 -14.27 -1.82 -5.15
N VAL A 114 -13.39 -1.28 -6.00
CA VAL A 114 -11.97 -1.09 -5.68
C VAL A 114 -11.62 0.39 -5.67
N THR A 115 -10.68 0.73 -4.80
CA THR A 115 -9.97 2.01 -4.79
C THR A 115 -8.54 1.76 -4.26
N SER A 116 -7.80 2.82 -3.95
CA SER A 116 -6.49 2.75 -3.33
C SER A 116 -6.51 3.29 -1.90
N LEU A 117 -5.57 2.81 -1.08
CA LEU A 117 -5.51 3.08 0.34
C LEU A 117 -5.35 4.58 0.64
N ASP A 118 -4.66 5.35 -0.21
CA ASP A 118 -4.51 6.81 -0.06
C ASP A 118 -5.86 7.55 -0.11
N GLN A 119 -6.83 7.03 -0.86
CA GLN A 119 -8.14 7.66 -1.02
C GLN A 119 -9.07 7.48 0.17
N VAL A 120 -8.79 6.50 1.04
CA VAL A 120 -9.66 6.18 2.18
C VAL A 120 -8.97 6.40 3.52
N MET A 121 -7.65 6.20 3.61
CA MET A 121 -6.91 6.24 4.86
C MET A 121 -7.02 7.61 5.54
N TYR A 122 -6.65 8.68 4.84
CA TYR A 122 -6.69 10.02 5.41
C TYR A 122 -8.11 10.58 5.56
N PRO A 123 -8.97 10.60 4.52
CA PRO A 123 -10.26 11.27 4.63
C PRO A 123 -11.30 10.47 5.42
N LEU A 124 -11.30 9.14 5.35
CA LEU A 124 -12.37 8.32 5.95
C LEU A 124 -11.98 7.65 7.27
N ILE A 125 -10.80 7.02 7.32
CA ILE A 125 -10.36 6.23 8.48
C ILE A 125 -9.76 7.15 9.55
N LEU A 126 -8.80 8.00 9.17
CA LEU A 126 -8.15 8.94 10.08
C LEU A 126 -8.89 10.26 10.24
N GLN A 127 -9.83 10.57 9.34
CA GLN A 127 -10.64 11.80 9.34
C GLN A 127 -9.78 13.10 9.34
N ARG A 128 -8.67 13.10 8.58
CA ARG A 128 -7.68 14.19 8.52
C ARG A 128 -7.80 15.07 7.27
N GLY A 129 -8.92 14.98 6.56
CA GLY A 129 -9.19 15.68 5.31
C GLY A 129 -8.38 15.13 4.12
N ARG A 130 -8.86 15.42 2.92
CA ARG A 130 -8.22 15.00 1.67
C ARG A 130 -7.00 15.86 1.31
N MET A 131 -6.03 15.23 0.65
CA MET A 131 -5.06 15.96 -0.20
C MET A 131 -5.24 15.50 -1.65
N ARG A 132 -5.25 16.48 -2.56
CA ARG A 132 -5.72 16.32 -3.94
C ARG A 132 -4.61 15.72 -4.80
N MET A 133 -4.58 14.40 -4.98
CA MET A 133 -3.79 13.77 -6.04
C MET A 133 -4.66 13.33 -7.23
N ALA A 134 -5.81 12.72 -6.95
CA ALA A 134 -6.83 12.37 -7.94
C ALA A 134 -8.22 12.54 -7.34
N PRO A 135 -9.26 12.81 -8.16
CA PRO A 135 -10.64 12.78 -7.69
C PRO A 135 -11.01 11.37 -7.21
N PRO A 136 -11.80 11.24 -6.12
CA PRO A 136 -12.28 9.94 -5.65
C PRO A 136 -13.29 9.34 -6.65
N PRO A 137 -13.54 8.03 -6.56
CA PRO A 137 -14.83 7.45 -6.89
C PRO A 137 -16.00 8.20 -6.22
N PRO A 138 -17.14 8.41 -6.91
CA PRO A 138 -18.29 9.13 -6.37
C PRO A 138 -18.79 8.62 -5.01
N GLU A 139 -18.70 7.31 -4.77
CA GLU A 139 -19.10 6.69 -3.51
C GLU A 139 -18.23 7.13 -2.33
N ILE A 140 -16.93 7.33 -2.56
CA ILE A 140 -15.99 7.80 -1.55
C ILE A 140 -16.19 9.31 -1.30
N GLU A 141 -16.50 10.08 -2.35
CA GLU A 141 -16.87 11.49 -2.19
C GLU A 141 -18.12 11.66 -1.32
N LYS A 142 -19.16 10.85 -1.60
CA LYS A 142 -20.37 10.81 -0.77
C LYS A 142 -20.06 10.36 0.65
N ALA A 143 -19.19 9.36 0.81
CA ALA A 143 -18.77 8.87 2.12
C ALA A 143 -18.07 9.96 2.95
N GLU A 144 -17.22 10.77 2.31
CA GLU A 144 -16.53 11.92 2.93
C GLU A 144 -17.53 13.01 3.33
N ALA A 145 -18.48 13.36 2.46
CA ALA A 145 -19.54 14.32 2.78
C ALA A 145 -20.41 13.87 3.97
N GLN A 146 -20.78 12.58 4.01
CA GLN A 146 -21.58 12.01 5.10
C GLN A 146 -20.89 12.06 6.46
N LEU A 147 -19.55 12.06 6.53
CA LEU A 147 -18.82 12.24 7.80
C LEU A 147 -19.02 13.63 8.39
N SER A 148 -19.20 14.64 7.53
CA SER A 148 -19.48 16.01 7.97
C SER A 148 -20.89 16.14 8.56
N GLU A 149 -21.85 15.38 8.00
CA GLU A 149 -23.25 15.36 8.45
C GLU A 149 -23.46 14.43 9.66
N ASN A 150 -22.68 13.36 9.77
CA ASN A 150 -22.73 12.41 10.87
C ASN A 150 -21.33 12.10 11.41
N PRO A 151 -20.81 12.92 12.35
CA PRO A 151 -19.49 12.73 12.96
C PRO A 151 -19.33 11.42 13.73
N GLY A 152 -20.44 10.74 14.09
CA GLY A 152 -20.41 9.45 14.76
C GLY A 152 -20.16 8.26 13.81
N LYS A 153 -20.30 8.46 12.49
CA LYS A 153 -20.03 7.43 11.49
C LYS A 153 -18.51 7.20 11.42
N LYS A 154 -18.10 5.94 11.46
CA LYS A 154 -16.69 5.53 11.38
C LYS A 154 -16.51 4.52 10.26
N TYR A 155 -15.51 4.75 9.42
CA TYR A 155 -15.04 3.76 8.45
C TYR A 155 -13.91 2.96 9.07
N ARG A 156 -13.85 1.68 8.72
CA ARG A 156 -12.90 0.73 9.31
C ARG A 156 -12.09 0.03 8.25
N LEU A 157 -10.79 -0.07 8.49
CA LEU A 157 -9.89 -0.86 7.67
C LEU A 157 -9.81 -2.27 8.24
N ILE A 158 -10.13 -3.24 7.41
CA ILE A 158 -10.18 -4.66 7.74
C ILE A 158 -8.96 -5.33 7.09
N PRO A 159 -7.92 -5.67 7.88
CA PRO A 159 -6.82 -6.47 7.39
C PRO A 159 -7.30 -7.88 7.04
N SER A 160 -6.59 -8.56 6.15
CA SER A 160 -6.93 -9.93 5.79
C SER A 160 -6.74 -10.88 6.98
N LYS A 161 -7.62 -11.87 7.12
CA LYS A 161 -7.53 -12.90 8.17
C LYS A 161 -6.18 -13.62 8.16
N PRO A 162 -5.62 -14.08 7.02
CA PRO A 162 -4.31 -14.73 7.02
C PRO A 162 -3.22 -13.82 7.57
N SER A 163 -3.26 -12.53 7.24
CA SER A 163 -2.28 -11.56 7.70
C SER A 163 -2.36 -11.32 9.22
N VAL A 164 -3.58 -11.24 9.77
CA VAL A 164 -3.79 -11.16 11.23
C VAL A 164 -3.31 -12.43 11.94
N GLU A 165 -3.59 -13.61 11.39
CA GLU A 165 -3.12 -14.88 11.95
C GLU A 165 -1.59 -14.97 11.94
N GLN A 166 -0.95 -14.60 10.84
CA GLN A 166 0.51 -14.54 10.72
C GLN A 166 1.12 -13.53 11.71
N ALA A 167 0.47 -12.39 11.94
CA ALA A 167 0.93 -11.37 12.89
C ALA A 167 0.89 -11.85 14.34
N ASN A 168 -0.08 -12.71 14.69
CA ASN A 168 -0.17 -13.31 16.03
C ASN A 168 1.04 -14.19 16.37
N GLU A 169 1.69 -14.81 15.36
CA GLU A 169 2.93 -15.56 15.56
C GLU A 169 4.06 -14.68 16.14
N TYR A 170 4.04 -13.38 15.84
CA TYR A 170 5.02 -12.38 16.31
C TYR A 170 4.56 -11.61 17.55
N LYS A 171 3.39 -11.95 18.11
CA LYS A 171 2.77 -11.25 19.25
C LYS A 171 2.62 -9.75 18.99
N LEU A 172 2.31 -9.39 17.73
CA LEU A 172 2.06 -8.01 17.35
C LEU A 172 0.71 -7.55 17.91
N ASN A 173 0.71 -6.46 18.69
CA ASN A 173 -0.53 -5.87 19.21
C ASN A 173 -1.11 -4.94 18.13
N LEU A 174 -2.19 -5.36 17.48
CA LEU A 174 -2.88 -4.55 16.47
C LEU A 174 -3.92 -3.65 17.12
N LEU A 175 -3.89 -2.36 16.77
CA LEU A 175 -4.93 -1.40 17.12
C LEU A 175 -6.14 -1.55 16.18
N GLU A 176 -7.26 -0.94 16.55
CA GLU A 176 -8.42 -0.85 15.66
C GLU A 176 -8.04 -0.10 14.37
N ASN A 177 -8.46 -0.63 13.21
CA ASN A 177 -8.15 -0.11 11.87
C ASN A 177 -6.67 -0.14 11.48
N ASP A 178 -5.85 -0.90 12.22
CA ASP A 178 -4.45 -1.08 11.89
C ASP A 178 -4.24 -2.32 11.01
N VAL A 179 -3.09 -2.36 10.34
CA VAL A 179 -2.73 -3.42 9.40
C VAL A 179 -1.33 -3.91 9.77
N PRO A 180 -1.14 -5.22 10.00
CA PRO A 180 0.18 -5.78 10.19
C PRO A 180 1.00 -5.67 8.90
N LEU A 181 2.28 -5.36 9.06
CA LEU A 181 3.24 -5.26 7.97
C LEU A 181 4.45 -6.14 8.27
N PHE A 182 4.93 -6.86 7.24
CA PHE A 182 6.03 -7.80 7.33
C PHE A 182 7.22 -7.33 6.51
N VAL A 183 8.42 -7.46 7.08
CA VAL A 183 9.68 -7.04 6.45
C VAL A 183 10.72 -8.13 6.63
N ALA A 184 11.29 -8.62 5.54
CA ALA A 184 12.42 -9.53 5.60
C ALA A 184 13.74 -8.74 5.66
N ASP A 185 14.59 -9.06 6.61
CA ASP A 185 15.92 -8.47 6.68
C ASP A 185 16.73 -8.81 5.41
N ARG A 186 17.51 -7.83 4.94
CA ARG A 186 18.33 -7.91 3.72
C ARG A 186 17.53 -8.08 2.42
N LEU A 187 16.21 -7.87 2.46
CA LEU A 187 15.39 -7.75 1.25
C LEU A 187 15.24 -6.28 0.87
N ALA A 188 15.53 -5.96 -0.38
CA ALA A 188 15.30 -4.64 -0.95
C ALA A 188 15.01 -4.76 -2.43
N PHE A 189 14.13 -3.90 -2.94
CA PHE A 189 13.81 -3.82 -4.36
C PHE A 189 14.47 -2.60 -4.99
N ALA A 190 14.82 -2.71 -6.27
CA ALA A 190 15.29 -1.56 -7.03
C ALA A 190 14.09 -0.65 -7.33
N GLY A 191 14.15 0.59 -6.85
CA GLY A 191 13.19 1.64 -7.19
C GLY A 191 13.82 2.73 -8.05
N SER A 192 12.97 3.56 -8.67
CA SER A 192 13.41 4.70 -9.51
C SER A 192 14.23 5.74 -8.74
N LYS A 193 14.03 5.83 -7.42
CA LYS A 193 14.72 6.76 -6.50
C LYS A 193 15.82 6.06 -5.68
N GLY A 194 16.19 4.83 -6.03
CA GLY A 194 17.14 4.00 -5.28
C GLY A 194 16.51 2.77 -4.65
N PRO A 195 17.24 2.05 -3.79
CA PRO A 195 16.74 0.83 -3.16
C PRO A 195 15.56 1.16 -2.24
N GLN A 196 14.54 0.30 -2.29
CA GLN A 196 13.33 0.39 -1.48
C GLN A 196 13.26 -0.81 -0.52
N LEU A 197 12.84 -0.55 0.71
CA LEU A 197 12.56 -1.56 1.70
C LEU A 197 11.06 -1.92 1.63
N PRO A 198 10.70 -3.12 1.17
CA PRO A 198 9.31 -3.51 1.00
C PRO A 198 8.64 -3.81 2.35
N LEU A 199 7.45 -3.22 2.54
CA LEU A 199 6.52 -3.45 3.63
C LEU A 199 5.34 -4.27 3.10
N PHE A 200 5.33 -5.57 3.35
CA PHE A 200 4.29 -6.47 2.82
C PHE A 200 3.09 -6.52 3.76
N VAL A 201 1.88 -6.51 3.20
CA VAL A 201 0.64 -6.78 3.96
C VAL A 201 0.42 -8.27 4.24
N ASP A 202 1.20 -9.16 3.62
CA ASP A 202 1.15 -10.61 3.81
C ASP A 202 2.57 -11.20 3.97
N LYS A 203 2.74 -12.09 4.95
CA LYS A 203 4.02 -12.73 5.28
C LYS A 203 4.49 -13.69 4.17
N SER A 204 3.57 -14.38 3.50
CA SER A 204 3.88 -15.35 2.45
C SER A 204 4.52 -14.67 1.25
N ASP A 205 4.01 -13.49 0.87
CA ASP A 205 4.59 -12.68 -0.20
C ASP A 205 5.97 -12.12 0.16
N CYS A 206 6.17 -11.75 1.44
CA CYS A 206 7.48 -11.38 1.97
C CYS A 206 8.49 -12.55 1.85
N MET A 207 8.08 -13.75 2.27
CA MET A 207 8.90 -14.96 2.19
C MET A 207 9.22 -15.34 0.75
N LEU A 208 8.22 -15.34 -0.14
CA LEU A 208 8.38 -15.67 -1.54
C LEU A 208 9.35 -14.69 -2.24
N SER A 209 9.23 -13.41 -1.93
CA SER A 209 10.13 -12.37 -2.44
C SER A 209 11.59 -12.59 -1.99
N TYR A 210 11.79 -12.95 -0.71
CA TYR A 210 13.11 -13.30 -0.20
C TYR A 210 13.70 -14.55 -0.87
N GLN A 211 12.89 -15.59 -1.05
CA GLN A 211 13.32 -16.84 -1.72
C GLN A 211 13.76 -16.58 -3.17
N ARG A 212 13.05 -15.71 -3.90
CA ARG A 212 13.46 -15.27 -5.25
C ARG A 212 14.81 -14.56 -5.22
N LEU A 213 15.02 -13.63 -4.28
CA LEU A 213 16.30 -12.94 -4.13
C LEU A 213 17.44 -13.93 -3.81
N ARG A 214 17.23 -14.88 -2.90
CA ARG A 214 18.20 -15.93 -2.55
C ARG A 214 18.51 -16.84 -3.73
N SER A 215 17.53 -17.19 -4.55
CA SER A 215 17.75 -18.01 -5.74
C SER A 215 18.71 -17.33 -6.73
N GLY A 216 18.74 -15.99 -6.75
CA GLY A 216 19.73 -15.21 -7.50
C GLY A 216 21.06 -14.97 -6.77
N LYS A 217 21.15 -15.18 -5.44
CA LYS A 217 22.33 -14.95 -4.59
C LYS A 217 22.44 -15.99 -3.47
N SER A 218 23.33 -16.96 -3.64
CA SER A 218 23.50 -18.12 -2.74
C SER A 218 24.04 -17.81 -1.33
N SER A 219 24.56 -16.60 -1.08
CA SER A 219 25.14 -16.21 0.22
C SER A 219 24.11 -15.74 1.26
N LEU A 220 22.84 -15.60 0.88
CA LEU A 220 21.77 -15.27 1.84
C LEU A 220 21.39 -16.50 2.68
N PRO A 221 21.08 -16.31 3.98
CA PRO A 221 20.52 -17.36 4.83
C PRO A 221 19.33 -18.08 4.20
N GLU A 222 19.08 -19.32 4.63
CA GLU A 222 17.97 -20.11 4.10
C GLU A 222 16.60 -19.51 4.43
N GLN A 223 16.46 -18.99 5.64
CA GLN A 223 15.26 -18.30 6.10
C GLN A 223 15.60 -16.85 6.43
N PRO A 224 14.75 -15.89 6.04
CA PRO A 224 14.93 -14.51 6.45
C PRO A 224 14.60 -14.35 7.93
N ASN A 225 15.25 -13.39 8.59
CA ASN A 225 14.70 -12.82 9.81
C ASN A 225 13.57 -11.86 9.43
N ILE A 226 12.33 -12.17 9.83
CA ILE A 226 11.17 -11.32 9.58
C ILE A 226 10.93 -10.42 10.78
N ARG A 227 10.80 -9.12 10.51
CA ARG A 227 10.33 -8.12 11.46
C ARG A 227 8.89 -7.73 11.12
N THR A 228 8.14 -7.37 12.16
CA THR A 228 6.76 -6.90 12.03
C THR A 228 6.64 -5.47 12.54
N THR A 229 5.78 -4.71 11.89
CA THR A 229 5.37 -3.35 12.28
C THR A 229 3.89 -3.18 11.92
N THR A 230 3.32 -2.00 12.14
CA THR A 230 1.95 -1.72 11.74
C THR A 230 1.87 -0.54 10.79
N LEU A 231 0.81 -0.48 9.99
CA LEU A 231 0.57 0.61 9.05
C LEU A 231 0.45 1.96 9.78
N LEU A 232 -0.25 2.02 10.91
CA LEU A 232 -0.39 3.27 11.65
C LEU A 232 0.95 3.73 12.26
N ASP A 233 1.78 2.80 12.75
CA ASP A 233 3.12 3.11 13.27
C ASP A 233 4.06 3.62 12.16
N GLU A 234 4.01 3.00 10.98
CA GLU A 234 4.82 3.45 9.84
C GLU A 234 4.33 4.79 9.29
N LEU A 235 3.02 5.03 9.23
CA LEU A 235 2.46 6.33 8.85
C LEU A 235 2.88 7.42 9.84
N TYR A 236 2.78 7.16 11.14
CA TYR A 236 3.28 8.07 12.16
C TYR A 236 4.77 8.34 11.98
N SER A 237 5.57 7.30 11.71
CA SER A 237 7.01 7.43 11.52
C SER A 237 7.36 8.25 10.27
N MET A 238 6.63 8.08 9.16
CA MET A 238 6.77 8.89 7.96
C MET A 238 6.36 10.36 8.21
N GLU A 239 5.26 10.59 8.92
CA GLU A 239 4.72 11.93 9.21
C GLU A 239 5.59 12.73 10.19
N LYS A 240 6.28 12.05 11.11
CA LYS A 240 7.11 12.68 12.14
C LYS A 240 8.61 12.59 11.88
N GLY A 241 9.03 11.70 10.97
CA GLY A 241 10.44 11.41 10.75
C GLY A 241 11.07 10.76 11.96
N THR A 242 10.35 9.86 12.64
CA THR A 242 10.83 9.22 13.89
C THR A 242 11.77 8.05 13.65
N ARG A 243 11.96 7.67 12.38
CA ARG A 243 12.88 6.63 11.97
C ARG A 243 13.68 7.09 10.74
N PRO A 244 14.99 6.84 10.70
CA PRO A 244 15.78 7.11 9.52
C PRO A 244 15.36 6.17 8.37
N GLY A 245 15.44 6.67 7.13
CA GLY A 245 15.21 5.83 5.94
C GLY A 245 13.74 5.57 5.61
N VAL A 246 12.78 6.23 6.27
CA VAL A 246 11.35 6.10 5.96
C VAL A 246 11.01 6.48 4.50
N SER A 247 11.86 7.28 3.84
CA SER A 247 11.77 7.59 2.40
C SER A 247 11.93 6.36 1.49
N GLN A 248 12.67 5.35 1.95
CA GLN A 248 12.93 4.10 1.22
C GLN A 248 11.81 3.06 1.40
N LEU A 249 10.90 3.25 2.36
CA LEU A 249 9.80 2.32 2.60
C LEU A 249 8.80 2.32 1.44
N ALA A 250 8.30 1.16 1.04
CA ALA A 250 7.24 1.05 0.05
C ALA A 250 6.27 -0.06 0.45
N PHE A 251 4.97 0.19 0.32
CA PHE A 251 3.94 -0.78 0.68
C PHE A 251 3.66 -1.74 -0.47
N TYR A 252 3.48 -3.01 -0.15
CA TYR A 252 3.20 -4.08 -1.11
C TYR A 252 1.94 -4.84 -0.68
N ALA A 253 0.89 -4.71 -1.50
CA ALA A 253 -0.30 -5.54 -1.41
C ALA A 253 -0.02 -6.96 -1.94
N THR A 254 -0.96 -7.88 -1.71
CA THR A 254 -0.83 -9.23 -2.25
C THR A 254 -0.90 -9.22 -3.78
N ALA A 255 -0.18 -10.14 -4.43
CA ALA A 255 -0.25 -10.24 -5.89
C ALA A 255 -1.67 -10.55 -6.39
N GLU A 256 -2.44 -11.34 -5.62
CA GLU A 256 -3.83 -11.67 -5.93
C GLU A 256 -4.71 -10.41 -5.91
N ASP A 257 -4.65 -9.63 -4.84
CA ASP A 257 -5.46 -8.42 -4.69
C ASP A 257 -5.10 -7.36 -5.74
N VAL A 258 -3.82 -7.23 -6.11
CA VAL A 258 -3.39 -6.34 -7.20
C VAL A 258 -3.99 -6.76 -8.54
N ASN A 259 -4.00 -8.06 -8.84
CA ASN A 259 -4.59 -8.58 -10.08
C ASN A 259 -6.11 -8.40 -10.11
N GLN A 260 -6.79 -8.62 -8.98
CA GLN A 260 -8.24 -8.41 -8.89
C GLN A 260 -8.60 -6.92 -9.01
N ALA A 261 -7.82 -6.04 -8.38
CA ALA A 261 -7.99 -4.61 -8.54
C ALA A 261 -7.91 -4.19 -10.01
N ALA A 262 -6.91 -4.68 -10.75
CA ALA A 262 -6.77 -4.42 -12.18
C ALA A 262 -7.99 -4.88 -12.98
N SER A 263 -8.49 -6.10 -12.73
CA SER A 263 -9.69 -6.62 -13.38
C SER A 263 -10.94 -5.78 -13.13
N LEU A 264 -11.10 -5.26 -11.91
CA LEU A 264 -12.23 -4.40 -11.55
C LEU A 264 -12.13 -3.01 -12.20
N PHE A 265 -10.92 -2.47 -12.37
CA PHE A 265 -10.71 -1.21 -13.08
C PHE A 265 -11.01 -1.32 -14.59
N ASP A 266 -10.65 -2.44 -15.21
CA ASP A 266 -10.90 -2.65 -16.64
C ASP A 266 -12.39 -2.82 -16.97
N THR A 267 -13.19 -3.29 -16.01
CA THR A 267 -14.65 -3.47 -16.17
C THR A 267 -15.42 -2.12 -16.11
N LEU A 268 -14.77 -1.04 -15.67
CA LEU A 268 -15.36 0.30 -15.55
C LEU A 268 -15.09 1.20 -16.77
N ARG A 269 -14.42 0.69 -17.81
CA ARG A 269 -14.15 1.38 -19.08
C ARG A 269 -14.97 0.79 -20.22
#